data_AF-A0A8F6NDG7-F1
#
_entry.id   AF-A0A8F6NDG7-F1
#
_cell.length_a   1.000
_cell.length_b   1.000
_cell.length_c   1.000
_cell.angle_alpha   90.00
_cell.angle_beta   90.00
_cell.angle_gamma   90.00
#
_symmetry.space_group_name_H-M   'P 1'
#
loop_
_entity.id
_entity.type
_entity.pdbx_description
1 polymer ?
#
loop_
_entity_poly.entity_id
_entity_poly.type
_entity_poly.pdbx_seq_one_letter_code
_entity_poly.pdbx_strand_id
1 'polypeptide(L)'
;MSNIDKQALRERYSPKPVPECHICGEEMTIQRMSASRITYGCTGATYDDKGCHYAEGRSIADDHYEQSRVTVVDVSDPDVLALLDENLQLQREKDAIEAVALALRDDMRQAREQLEAAEKRNAEQREYYEGVIADGSKRIAELEKGHQEAAKQINSWRRLAKQNIAERGKDISELEAARQRIAEQSAIVAAAEKLVRCKGRYHSELNYRALAKLFGVVTPDLPPLEHENVHYADAAEVEITALRQRIQELEAKLETADKLQDSAFRDGLKAGFSYGQTDDQSGFAQCMSAYSTRAGIGVKQQEDSVDSDVGRNQPGMVVAVHIDAGDFVKVKGQVFEVEETDFDDHDVTLWFVGGNALKCAASCPVEVVSAPVAAGIKVKGE
;
A
#
# COMPACT_ATOMS: atom_id res chain seq x y z
N MET A 1 39.07 -17.91 -54.57
CA MET A 1 40.24 -18.24 -53.74
C MET A 1 40.98 -19.36 -54.44
N SER A 2 42.26 -19.17 -54.76
CA SER A 2 43.08 -20.22 -55.35
C SER A 2 43.09 -21.43 -54.40
N ASN A 3 42.72 -22.60 -54.91
CA ASN A 3 42.67 -23.86 -54.15
C ASN A 3 44.10 -24.40 -53.99
N ILE A 4 44.94 -23.61 -53.31
CA ILE A 4 46.34 -23.95 -53.07
C ILE A 4 46.35 -24.98 -51.95
N ASP A 5 46.86 -26.15 -52.27
CA ASP A 5 47.10 -27.19 -51.29
C ASP A 5 48.28 -26.80 -50.38
N LYS A 6 47.94 -26.24 -49.21
CA LYS A 6 48.91 -25.81 -48.21
C LYS A 6 49.70 -26.99 -47.63
N GLN A 7 49.12 -28.20 -47.61
CA GLN A 7 49.80 -29.40 -47.16
C GLN A 7 50.87 -29.82 -48.17
N ALA A 8 50.53 -29.81 -49.46
CA ALA A 8 51.51 -30.05 -50.53
C ALA A 8 52.64 -29.01 -50.54
N LEU A 9 52.34 -27.74 -50.22
CA LEU A 9 53.40 -26.72 -50.04
C LEU A 9 54.28 -27.04 -48.83
N ARG A 10 53.67 -27.39 -47.69
CA ARG A 10 54.41 -27.73 -46.47
C ARG A 10 55.35 -28.91 -46.70
N GLU A 11 54.89 -29.96 -47.40
CA GLU A 11 55.72 -31.11 -47.80
C GLU A 11 56.84 -30.72 -48.76
N ARG A 12 56.57 -29.84 -49.72
CA ARG A 12 57.56 -29.40 -50.71
C ARG A 12 58.72 -28.61 -50.10
N TYR A 13 58.43 -27.77 -49.11
CA TYR A 13 59.42 -26.91 -48.44
C TYR A 13 59.97 -27.52 -47.13
N SER A 14 59.54 -28.74 -46.79
CA SER A 14 60.09 -29.49 -45.66
C SER A 14 61.44 -30.12 -46.00
N PRO A 15 62.36 -30.26 -45.03
CA PRO A 15 63.59 -31.02 -45.17
C PRO A 15 63.35 -32.38 -45.81
N LYS A 16 64.04 -32.67 -46.91
CA LYS A 16 63.96 -33.97 -47.57
C LYS A 16 64.73 -35.01 -46.76
N PRO A 17 64.19 -36.24 -46.62
CA PRO A 17 64.91 -37.32 -45.97
C PRO A 17 66.18 -37.67 -46.75
N VAL A 18 67.16 -38.21 -46.04
CA VAL A 18 68.39 -38.74 -46.63
C VAL A 18 68.02 -39.90 -47.58
N PRO A 19 68.50 -39.91 -48.83
CA PRO A 19 68.18 -40.98 -49.76
C PRO A 19 68.85 -42.29 -49.36
N GLU A 20 68.16 -43.39 -49.65
CA GLU A 20 68.70 -44.75 -49.51
C GLU A 20 69.51 -45.13 -50.77
N CYS A 21 70.52 -45.98 -50.58
CA CYS A 21 71.33 -46.49 -51.67
C CYS A 21 70.50 -47.44 -52.56
N HIS A 22 70.35 -47.13 -53.84
CA HIS A 22 69.63 -47.99 -54.78
C HIS A 22 70.31 -49.35 -55.06
N ILE A 23 71.55 -49.55 -54.58
CA ILE A 23 72.32 -50.79 -54.76
C ILE A 23 72.16 -51.73 -53.55
N CYS A 24 72.17 -51.20 -52.31
CA CYS A 24 72.12 -52.02 -51.09
C CYS A 24 71.05 -51.62 -50.06
N GLY A 25 70.28 -50.56 -50.29
CA GLY A 25 69.22 -50.09 -49.40
C GLY A 25 69.67 -49.29 -48.17
N GLU A 26 70.99 -49.22 -47.91
CA GLU A 26 71.53 -48.49 -46.75
C GLU A 26 71.42 -46.97 -46.89
N GLU A 27 71.23 -46.26 -45.78
CA GLU A 27 71.17 -44.80 -45.73
C GLU A 27 72.48 -44.19 -46.23
N MET A 28 72.39 -43.25 -47.17
CA MET A 28 73.56 -42.67 -47.81
C MET A 28 74.16 -41.54 -46.97
N THR A 29 75.46 -41.31 -47.08
CA THR A 29 76.13 -40.19 -46.39
C THR A 29 76.39 -39.02 -47.33
N ILE A 30 76.38 -37.81 -46.79
CA ILE A 30 76.66 -36.58 -47.53
C ILE A 30 78.14 -36.55 -47.94
N GLN A 31 78.40 -36.48 -49.25
CA GLN A 31 79.77 -36.41 -49.79
C GLN A 31 80.17 -34.99 -50.16
N ARG A 32 79.20 -34.20 -50.61
CA ARG A 32 79.42 -32.80 -51.00
C ARG A 32 78.14 -32.01 -50.83
N MET A 33 78.24 -30.85 -50.21
CA MET A 33 77.16 -29.84 -50.19
C MET A 33 77.63 -28.62 -50.95
N SER A 34 76.86 -28.18 -51.94
CA SER A 34 77.09 -26.94 -52.67
C SER A 34 75.77 -26.19 -52.78
N ALA A 35 75.57 -25.23 -51.87
CA ALA A 35 74.32 -24.50 -51.69
C ALA A 35 73.11 -25.47 -51.62
N SER A 36 72.20 -25.41 -52.59
CA SER A 36 71.01 -26.26 -52.66
C SER A 36 71.25 -27.66 -53.25
N ARG A 37 72.47 -28.01 -53.68
CA ARG A 37 72.76 -29.34 -54.26
C ARG A 37 73.57 -30.16 -53.27
N ILE A 38 72.93 -31.22 -52.76
CA ILE A 38 73.53 -32.17 -51.84
C ILE A 38 73.81 -33.46 -52.62
N THR A 39 75.07 -33.86 -52.68
CA THR A 39 75.48 -35.14 -53.25
C THR A 39 75.61 -36.17 -52.14
N TYR A 40 74.80 -37.21 -52.22
CA TYR A 40 74.86 -38.38 -51.36
C TYR A 40 75.65 -39.49 -52.05
N GLY A 41 76.36 -40.29 -51.26
CA GLY A 41 77.06 -41.50 -51.73
C GLY A 41 76.98 -42.60 -50.69
N CYS A 42 76.90 -43.85 -51.12
CA CYS A 42 76.99 -44.99 -50.21
C CYS A 42 78.46 -45.34 -50.02
N THR A 43 79.04 -44.88 -48.92
CA THR A 43 80.44 -45.16 -48.56
C THR A 43 80.65 -46.60 -48.09
N GLY A 44 79.58 -47.29 -47.66
CA GLY A 44 79.69 -48.61 -47.03
C GLY A 44 80.51 -48.59 -45.74
N ALA A 45 80.74 -47.40 -45.19
CA ALA A 45 81.56 -47.15 -44.02
C ALA A 45 80.68 -47.01 -42.79
N THR A 46 80.99 -47.78 -41.77
CA THR A 46 80.41 -47.67 -40.44
C THR A 46 81.45 -47.09 -39.49
N TYR A 47 81.01 -46.17 -38.63
CA TYR A 47 81.86 -45.49 -37.67
C TYR A 47 81.50 -45.98 -36.27
N ASP A 48 82.47 -46.57 -35.57
CA ASP A 48 82.36 -46.95 -34.17
C ASP A 48 83.54 -46.40 -33.35
N ASP A 49 83.59 -46.72 -32.05
CA ASP A 49 84.66 -46.31 -31.14
C ASP A 49 86.05 -46.85 -31.54
N LYS A 50 86.13 -47.79 -32.49
CA LYS A 50 87.38 -48.38 -33.01
C LYS A 50 87.80 -47.78 -34.36
N GLY A 51 87.01 -46.87 -34.92
CA GLY A 51 87.31 -46.15 -36.15
C GLY A 51 86.41 -46.54 -37.33
N CYS A 52 86.80 -46.08 -38.52
CA CYS A 52 86.06 -46.34 -39.75
C CYS A 52 86.35 -47.77 -40.25
N HIS A 53 85.30 -48.57 -40.42
CA HIS A 53 85.38 -49.89 -41.03
C HIS A 53 84.37 -49.99 -42.18
N TYR A 54 84.76 -50.71 -43.24
CA TYR A 54 83.93 -50.90 -44.43
C TYR A 54 83.29 -52.28 -44.39
N ALA A 55 82.07 -52.40 -44.94
CA ALA A 55 81.43 -53.71 -45.11
C ALA A 55 82.29 -54.65 -45.98
N GLU A 56 82.08 -55.96 -45.85
CA GLU A 56 82.90 -56.96 -46.52
C GLU A 56 82.92 -56.77 -48.05
N GLY A 57 84.11 -56.69 -48.65
CA GLY A 57 84.30 -56.42 -50.07
C GLY A 57 84.18 -54.94 -50.49
N ARG A 58 84.00 -54.03 -49.54
CA ARG A 58 83.96 -52.58 -49.78
C ARG A 58 85.29 -51.91 -49.44
N SER A 59 85.60 -50.80 -50.11
CA SER A 59 86.77 -49.97 -49.80
C SER A 59 86.49 -48.50 -50.07
N ILE A 60 87.40 -47.62 -49.65
CA ILE A 60 87.28 -46.18 -49.95
C ILE A 60 87.18 -45.95 -51.46
N ALA A 61 86.14 -45.20 -51.88
CA ALA A 61 85.87 -44.88 -53.28
C ALA A 61 85.82 -46.10 -54.21
N ASP A 62 85.20 -47.19 -53.76
CA ASP A 62 84.92 -48.37 -54.60
C ASP A 62 83.88 -48.11 -55.69
N ASP A 63 83.72 -49.06 -56.61
CA ASP A 63 82.74 -48.98 -57.71
C ASP A 63 81.32 -48.76 -57.18
N HIS A 64 81.00 -49.32 -56.01
CA HIS A 64 79.72 -49.11 -55.35
C HIS A 64 79.57 -47.64 -54.91
N TYR A 65 80.59 -47.06 -54.30
CA TYR A 65 80.59 -45.64 -53.94
C TYR A 65 80.40 -44.76 -55.17
N GLU A 66 81.09 -45.02 -56.29
CA GLU A 66 80.95 -44.21 -57.51
C GLU A 66 79.56 -44.35 -58.14
N GLN A 67 79.06 -45.59 -58.27
CA GLN A 67 77.77 -45.89 -58.90
C GLN A 67 76.57 -45.49 -58.03
N SER A 68 76.71 -45.48 -56.70
CA SER A 68 75.62 -45.13 -55.79
C SER A 68 75.31 -43.64 -55.74
N ARG A 69 76.17 -42.76 -56.27
CA ARG A 69 76.05 -41.30 -56.07
C ARG A 69 74.77 -40.72 -56.67
N VAL A 70 74.05 -39.97 -55.84
CA VAL A 70 72.86 -39.20 -56.25
C VAL A 70 73.02 -37.75 -55.82
N THR A 71 72.61 -36.81 -56.67
CA THR A 71 72.54 -35.38 -56.31
C THR A 71 71.09 -34.98 -56.13
N VAL A 72 70.72 -34.58 -54.92
CA VAL A 72 69.39 -34.07 -54.59
C VAL A 72 69.45 -32.55 -54.52
N VAL A 73 68.45 -31.88 -55.09
CA VAL A 73 68.25 -30.45 -54.90
C VAL A 73 67.38 -30.24 -53.66
N ASP A 74 67.97 -29.65 -52.63
CA ASP A 74 67.27 -29.18 -51.45
C ASP A 74 66.56 -27.85 -51.77
N VAL A 75 65.24 -27.87 -51.61
CA VAL A 75 64.36 -26.70 -51.81
C VAL A 75 63.64 -26.35 -50.51
N SER A 76 64.12 -26.88 -49.39
CA SER A 76 63.56 -26.64 -48.07
C SER A 76 63.76 -25.19 -47.69
N ASP A 77 62.71 -24.56 -47.16
CA ASP A 77 62.72 -23.15 -46.80
C ASP A 77 61.96 -22.96 -45.47
N PRO A 78 62.69 -22.74 -44.35
CA PRO A 78 62.05 -22.59 -43.05
C PRO A 78 61.19 -21.33 -42.93
N ASP A 79 61.50 -20.27 -43.69
CA ASP A 79 60.73 -19.02 -43.67
C ASP A 79 59.36 -19.23 -44.34
N VAL A 80 59.31 -20.02 -45.42
CA VAL A 80 58.05 -20.41 -46.07
C VAL A 80 57.18 -21.26 -45.14
N LEU A 81 57.77 -22.20 -44.39
CA LEU A 81 57.04 -23.01 -43.41
C LEU A 81 56.49 -22.15 -42.26
N ALA A 82 57.28 -21.21 -41.75
CA ALA A 82 56.83 -20.26 -40.73
C ALA A 82 55.67 -19.38 -41.21
N LEU A 83 55.74 -18.89 -42.46
CA LEU A 83 54.64 -18.12 -43.07
C LEU A 83 53.38 -18.97 -43.29
N LEU A 84 53.51 -20.26 -43.60
CA LEU A 84 52.35 -21.17 -43.70
C LEU A 84 51.67 -21.37 -42.34
N ASP A 85 52.47 -21.55 -41.28
CA ASP A 85 51.97 -21.70 -39.91
C ASP A 85 51.30 -20.40 -39.43
N GLU A 86 51.89 -19.22 -39.68
CA GLU A 86 51.28 -17.90 -39.40
C GLU A 86 49.98 -17.71 -40.18
N ASN A 87 49.94 -18.07 -41.47
CA ASN A 87 48.72 -17.93 -42.27
C ASN A 87 47.60 -18.84 -41.76
N LEU A 88 47.93 -20.05 -41.30
CA LEU A 88 46.96 -20.95 -40.69
C LEU A 88 46.43 -20.37 -39.36
N GLN A 89 47.32 -19.79 -38.56
CA GLN A 89 46.93 -19.11 -37.31
C GLN A 89 46.01 -17.91 -37.57
N LEU A 90 46.37 -17.04 -38.51
CA LEU A 90 45.54 -15.89 -38.92
C LEU A 90 44.18 -16.31 -39.47
N GLN A 91 44.09 -17.44 -40.19
CA GLN A 91 42.80 -17.98 -40.63
C GLN A 91 41.93 -18.40 -39.45
N ARG A 92 42.49 -19.12 -38.47
CA ARG A 92 41.77 -19.51 -37.26
C ARG A 92 41.28 -18.30 -36.47
N GLU A 93 42.13 -17.28 -36.32
CA GLU A 93 41.76 -16.04 -35.63
C GLU A 93 40.67 -15.28 -36.37
N LYS A 94 40.74 -15.21 -37.69
CA LYS A 94 39.69 -14.62 -38.51
C LYS A 94 38.37 -15.36 -38.33
N ASP A 95 38.37 -16.69 -38.42
CA ASP A 95 37.16 -17.51 -38.27
C ASP A 95 36.56 -17.37 -36.86
N ALA A 96 37.41 -17.27 -35.83
CA ALA A 96 36.98 -17.00 -34.46
C ALA A 96 36.35 -15.60 -34.30
N ILE A 97 36.96 -14.57 -34.88
CA ILE A 97 36.41 -13.20 -34.87
C ILE A 97 35.08 -13.16 -35.61
N GLU A 98 34.97 -13.84 -36.75
CA GLU A 98 33.72 -13.92 -37.52
C GLU A 98 32.61 -14.62 -36.73
N ALA A 99 32.92 -15.69 -36.01
CA ALA A 99 31.98 -16.36 -35.12
C ALA A 99 31.49 -15.44 -33.98
N VAL A 100 32.40 -14.69 -33.33
CA VAL A 100 32.03 -13.72 -32.29
C VAL A 100 31.17 -12.58 -32.87
N ALA A 101 31.51 -12.08 -34.06
CA ALA A 101 30.73 -11.02 -34.71
C ALA A 101 29.31 -11.47 -35.07
N LEU A 102 29.12 -12.73 -35.45
CA LEU A 102 27.80 -13.31 -35.68
C LEU A 102 27.00 -13.44 -34.38
N ALA A 103 27.61 -13.97 -33.31
CA ALA A 103 26.96 -14.06 -32.00
C ALA A 103 26.52 -12.68 -31.48
N LEU A 104 27.41 -11.69 -31.55
CA LEU A 104 27.10 -10.32 -31.14
C LEU A 104 25.95 -9.72 -31.97
N ARG A 105 25.88 -10.02 -33.27
CA ARG A 105 24.78 -9.55 -34.12
C ARG A 105 23.44 -10.14 -33.69
N ASP A 106 23.42 -11.41 -33.31
CA ASP A 106 22.20 -12.07 -32.87
C ASP A 106 21.78 -11.61 -31.46
N ASP A 107 22.73 -11.43 -30.54
CA ASP A 107 22.48 -10.83 -29.22
C ASP A 107 21.90 -9.42 -29.35
N MET A 108 22.45 -8.60 -30.26
CA MET A 108 21.93 -7.25 -30.53
C MET A 108 20.53 -7.28 -31.14
N ARG A 109 20.17 -8.31 -31.90
CA ARG A 109 18.82 -8.48 -32.43
C ARG A 109 17.86 -8.83 -31.29
N GLN A 110 18.21 -9.80 -30.45
CA GLN A 110 17.40 -10.19 -29.29
C GLN A 110 17.20 -9.02 -28.32
N ALA A 111 18.26 -8.23 -28.06
CA ALA A 111 18.16 -7.05 -27.21
C ALA A 111 17.17 -6.00 -27.77
N ARG A 112 17.13 -5.81 -29.10
CA ARG A 112 16.15 -4.91 -29.74
C ARG A 112 14.73 -5.42 -29.65
N GLU A 113 14.52 -6.72 -29.84
CA GLU A 113 13.20 -7.34 -29.69
C GLU A 113 12.69 -7.25 -28.24
N GLN A 114 13.57 -7.45 -27.26
CA GLN A 114 13.24 -7.25 -25.85
C GLN A 114 12.91 -5.78 -25.54
N LEU A 115 13.66 -4.84 -26.12
CA LEU A 115 13.40 -3.41 -25.96
C LEU A 115 12.03 -3.03 -26.52
N GLU A 116 11.70 -3.46 -27.74
CA GLU A 116 10.39 -3.21 -28.35
C GLU A 116 9.25 -3.82 -27.53
N ALA A 117 9.44 -5.04 -27.01
CA ALA A 117 8.46 -5.67 -26.12
C ALA A 117 8.28 -4.91 -24.80
N ALA A 118 9.36 -4.36 -24.23
CA ALA A 118 9.31 -3.54 -23.02
C ALA A 118 8.64 -2.18 -23.27
N GLU A 119 8.95 -1.53 -24.39
CA GLU A 119 8.29 -0.28 -24.80
C GLU A 119 6.79 -0.47 -24.99
N LYS A 120 6.38 -1.58 -25.61
CA LYS A 120 4.96 -1.93 -25.74
C LYS A 120 4.28 -2.11 -24.39
N ARG A 121 4.89 -2.86 -23.45
CA ARG A 121 4.34 -3.02 -22.08
C ARG A 121 4.21 -1.67 -21.36
N ASN A 122 5.21 -0.79 -21.49
CA ASN A 122 5.15 0.55 -20.91
C ASN A 122 4.04 1.40 -21.53
N ALA A 123 3.79 1.29 -22.84
CA ALA A 123 2.69 1.98 -23.51
C ALA A 123 1.33 1.49 -23.03
N GLU A 124 1.13 0.17 -22.94
CA GLU A 124 -0.10 -0.43 -22.41
C GLU A 124 -0.37 -0.01 -20.95
N GLN A 125 0.66 -0.01 -20.10
CA GLN A 125 0.55 0.48 -18.72
C GLN A 125 0.17 1.97 -18.67
N ARG A 126 0.76 2.81 -19.52
CA ARG A 126 0.42 4.24 -19.57
C ARG A 126 -1.05 4.45 -19.93
N GLU A 127 -1.56 3.73 -20.92
CA GLU A 127 -2.97 3.80 -21.32
C GLU A 127 -3.90 3.37 -20.18
N TYR A 128 -3.55 2.28 -19.48
CA TYR A 128 -4.30 1.83 -18.30
C TYR A 128 -4.36 2.90 -17.21
N TYR A 129 -3.22 3.45 -16.81
CA TYR A 129 -3.18 4.48 -15.76
C TYR A 129 -3.88 5.77 -16.18
N GLU A 130 -3.77 6.16 -17.45
CA GLU A 130 -4.49 7.33 -17.97
C GLU A 130 -6.02 7.12 -17.89
N GLY A 131 -6.50 5.91 -18.19
CA GLY A 131 -7.91 5.54 -18.00
C GLY A 131 -8.36 5.61 -16.54
N VAL A 132 -7.61 5.01 -15.61
CA VAL A 132 -7.91 5.06 -14.17
C VAL A 132 -7.95 6.50 -13.65
N ILE A 133 -6.99 7.33 -14.07
CA ILE A 133 -6.93 8.75 -13.69
C ILE A 133 -8.14 9.51 -14.25
N ALA A 134 -8.54 9.24 -15.50
CA ALA A 134 -9.69 9.89 -16.12
C ALA A 134 -11.01 9.55 -15.40
N ASP A 135 -11.23 8.26 -15.11
CA ASP A 135 -12.42 7.81 -14.37
C ASP A 135 -12.44 8.35 -12.93
N GLY A 136 -11.28 8.31 -12.25
CA GLY A 136 -11.12 8.91 -10.94
C GLY A 136 -11.42 10.41 -10.92
N SER A 137 -10.90 11.15 -11.91
CA SER A 137 -11.14 12.59 -12.06
C SER A 137 -12.62 12.90 -12.29
N LYS A 138 -13.31 12.08 -13.09
CA LYS A 138 -14.75 12.22 -13.33
C LYS A 138 -15.56 12.02 -12.04
N ARG A 139 -15.26 10.97 -11.28
CA ARG A 139 -15.94 10.70 -10.00
C ARG A 139 -15.70 11.82 -8.98
N ILE A 140 -14.49 12.36 -8.91
CA ILE A 140 -14.17 13.52 -8.06
C ILE A 140 -15.02 14.73 -8.47
N ALA A 141 -15.10 15.05 -9.76
CA ALA A 141 -15.90 16.18 -10.23
C ALA A 141 -17.40 16.04 -9.90
N GLU A 142 -17.94 14.83 -10.00
CA GLU A 142 -19.33 14.53 -9.61
C GLU A 142 -19.55 14.73 -8.10
N LEU A 143 -18.62 14.24 -7.27
CA LEU A 143 -18.66 14.42 -5.82
C LEU A 143 -18.55 15.89 -5.43
N GLU A 144 -17.62 16.65 -6.03
CA GLU A 144 -17.43 18.08 -5.79
C GLU A 144 -18.71 18.86 -6.11
N LYS A 145 -19.38 18.54 -7.22
CA LYS A 145 -20.67 19.13 -7.58
C LYS A 145 -21.74 18.81 -6.53
N GLY A 146 -21.84 17.54 -6.12
CA GLY A 146 -22.77 17.12 -5.06
C GLY A 146 -22.54 17.84 -3.74
N HIS A 147 -21.27 17.99 -3.32
CA HIS A 147 -20.90 18.75 -2.14
C HIS A 147 -21.27 20.23 -2.26
N GLN A 148 -21.08 20.84 -3.43
CA GLN A 148 -21.45 22.23 -3.67
C GLN A 148 -22.97 22.45 -3.58
N GLU A 149 -23.76 21.51 -4.12
CA GLU A 149 -25.21 21.54 -4.02
C GLU A 149 -25.70 21.33 -2.58
N ALA A 150 -25.12 20.36 -1.87
CA ALA A 150 -25.39 20.14 -0.45
C ALA A 150 -25.06 21.38 0.39
N ALA A 151 -23.94 22.05 0.14
CA ALA A 151 -23.56 23.29 0.82
C ALA A 151 -24.58 24.42 0.57
N LYS A 152 -25.08 24.56 -0.68
CA LYS A 152 -26.15 25.52 -1.01
C LYS A 152 -27.43 25.22 -0.23
N GLN A 153 -27.83 23.94 -0.17
CA GLN A 153 -28.99 23.52 0.61
C GLN A 153 -28.81 23.85 2.08
N ILE A 154 -27.71 23.42 2.70
CA ILE A 154 -27.41 23.69 4.12
C ILE A 154 -27.51 25.19 4.44
N ASN A 155 -26.97 26.05 3.58
CA ASN A 155 -27.07 27.50 3.76
C ASN A 155 -28.51 28.02 3.68
N SER A 156 -29.32 27.48 2.75
CA SER A 156 -30.75 27.78 2.65
C SER A 156 -31.51 27.36 3.91
N TRP A 157 -31.36 26.11 4.36
CA TRP A 157 -31.98 25.59 5.57
C TRP A 157 -31.57 26.38 6.81
N ARG A 158 -30.28 26.74 6.93
CA ARG A 158 -29.76 27.58 8.02
C ARG A 158 -30.45 28.95 8.04
N ARG A 159 -30.68 29.57 6.88
CA ARG A 159 -31.38 30.86 6.79
C ARG A 159 -32.82 30.73 7.24
N LEU A 160 -33.53 29.70 6.77
CA LEU A 160 -34.92 29.45 7.14
C LEU A 160 -35.06 29.16 8.65
N ALA A 161 -34.17 28.35 9.20
CA ALA A 161 -34.14 28.06 10.64
C ALA A 161 -33.96 29.34 11.48
N LYS A 162 -33.04 30.23 11.07
CA LYS A 162 -32.85 31.53 11.74
C LYS A 162 -34.12 32.39 11.70
N GLN A 163 -34.81 32.43 10.56
CA GLN A 163 -36.06 33.17 10.42
C GLN A 163 -37.14 32.61 11.34
N ASN A 164 -37.35 31.29 11.33
CA ASN A 164 -38.32 30.62 12.19
C ASN A 164 -38.03 30.84 13.68
N ILE A 165 -36.77 30.80 14.10
CA ILE A 165 -36.39 31.10 15.49
C ILE A 165 -36.71 32.55 15.84
N ALA A 166 -36.41 33.50 14.95
CA ALA A 166 -36.70 34.91 15.18
C ALA A 166 -38.21 35.19 15.25
N GLU A 167 -39.02 34.54 14.41
CA GLU A 167 -40.48 34.64 14.45
C GLU A 167 -41.04 34.05 15.74
N ARG A 168 -40.66 32.82 16.09
CA ARG A 168 -41.07 32.21 17.37
C ARG A 168 -40.64 33.03 18.58
N GLY A 169 -39.49 33.69 18.52
CA GLY A 169 -39.04 34.60 19.56
C GLY A 169 -40.01 35.77 19.79
N LYS A 170 -40.57 36.33 18.71
CA LYS A 170 -41.60 37.38 18.82
C LYS A 170 -42.88 36.84 19.45
N ASP A 171 -43.36 35.69 18.99
CA ASP A 171 -44.56 35.06 19.53
C ASP A 171 -44.42 34.79 21.04
N ILE A 172 -43.23 34.33 21.49
CA ILE A 172 -42.93 34.12 22.90
C ILE A 172 -43.01 35.45 23.67
N SER A 173 -42.41 36.53 23.18
CA SER A 173 -42.49 37.84 23.82
C SER A 173 -43.93 38.37 23.91
N GLU A 174 -44.75 38.15 22.89
CA GLU A 174 -46.17 38.52 22.92
C GLU A 174 -46.96 37.70 23.94
N LEU A 175 -46.69 36.39 24.03
CA LEU A 175 -47.30 35.50 25.02
C LEU A 175 -46.90 35.90 26.45
N GLU A 176 -45.64 36.27 26.69
CA GLU A 176 -45.18 36.77 27.98
C GLU A 176 -45.91 38.06 28.38
N ALA A 177 -46.03 39.02 27.45
CA ALA A 177 -46.77 40.26 27.68
C ALA A 177 -48.27 40.00 27.93
N ALA A 178 -48.89 39.05 27.22
CA ALA A 178 -50.28 38.65 27.47
C ALA A 178 -50.44 38.00 28.85
N ARG A 179 -49.53 37.11 29.25
CA ARG A 179 -49.52 36.50 30.59
C ARG A 179 -49.41 37.55 31.69
N GLN A 180 -48.56 38.56 31.52
CA GLN A 180 -48.43 39.66 32.48
C GLN A 180 -49.73 40.46 32.60
N ARG A 181 -50.38 40.81 31.48
CA ARG A 181 -51.69 41.49 31.50
C ARG A 181 -52.77 40.66 32.20
N ILE A 182 -52.80 39.34 31.98
CA ILE A 182 -53.75 38.45 32.68
C ILE A 182 -53.47 38.42 34.18
N ALA A 183 -52.20 38.38 34.60
CA ALA A 183 -51.84 38.43 36.01
C ALA A 183 -52.28 39.75 36.68
N GLU A 184 -52.06 40.88 36.01
CA GLU A 184 -52.51 42.20 36.48
C GLU A 184 -54.04 42.27 36.59
N GLN A 185 -54.76 41.81 35.55
CA GLN A 185 -56.22 41.74 35.57
C GLN A 185 -56.74 40.83 36.69
N SER A 186 -56.12 39.67 36.90
CA SER A 186 -56.48 38.73 37.97
C SER A 186 -56.31 39.37 39.35
N ALA A 187 -55.27 40.16 39.56
CA ALA A 187 -55.07 40.91 40.80
C ALA A 187 -56.16 41.96 41.02
N ILE A 188 -56.57 42.68 39.97
CA ILE A 188 -57.67 43.66 40.03
C ILE A 188 -58.99 42.96 40.37
N VAL A 189 -59.31 41.84 39.70
CA VAL A 189 -60.51 41.06 39.98
C VAL A 189 -60.52 40.58 41.43
N ALA A 190 -59.42 40.02 41.92
CA ALA A 190 -59.30 39.59 43.32
C ALA A 190 -59.47 40.75 44.32
N ALA A 191 -58.97 41.94 44.00
CA ALA A 191 -59.19 43.14 44.83
C ALA A 191 -60.64 43.61 44.79
N ALA A 192 -61.27 43.61 43.61
CA ALA A 192 -62.67 43.97 43.43
C ALA A 192 -63.60 43.01 44.18
N GLU A 193 -63.34 41.70 44.12
CA GLU A 193 -64.08 40.69 44.88
C GLU A 193 -64.00 40.96 46.39
N LYS A 194 -62.80 41.26 46.92
CA LYS A 194 -62.63 41.64 48.34
C LYS A 194 -63.45 42.88 48.68
N LEU A 195 -63.44 43.91 47.84
CA LEU A 195 -64.22 45.13 48.04
C LEU A 195 -65.73 44.88 48.03
N VAL A 196 -66.24 44.10 47.07
CA VAL A 196 -67.66 43.74 46.98
C VAL A 196 -68.08 42.95 48.22
N ARG A 197 -67.27 41.97 48.66
CA ARG A 197 -67.52 41.22 49.91
C ARG A 197 -67.58 42.16 51.12
N CYS A 198 -66.63 43.10 51.26
CA CYS A 198 -66.62 44.07 52.34
C CYS A 198 -67.84 45.01 52.31
N LYS A 199 -68.21 45.54 51.14
CA LYS A 199 -69.38 46.43 50.98
C LYS A 199 -70.69 45.72 51.28
N GLY A 200 -70.84 44.47 50.81
CA GLY A 200 -72.00 43.63 51.10
C GLY A 200 -72.15 43.39 52.61
N ARG A 201 -71.05 43.05 53.29
CA ARG A 201 -71.02 42.92 54.76
C ARG A 201 -71.37 44.23 55.47
N TYR A 202 -70.75 45.36 55.10
CA TYR A 202 -71.03 46.66 55.71
C TYR A 202 -72.51 47.06 55.60
N HIS A 203 -73.14 46.90 54.43
CA HIS A 203 -74.57 47.22 54.28
C HIS A 203 -75.45 46.26 55.09
N SER A 204 -75.12 44.97 55.13
CA SER A 204 -75.85 44.02 55.97
C SER A 204 -75.75 44.39 57.46
N GLU A 205 -74.56 44.75 57.93
CA GLU A 205 -74.33 45.18 59.31
C GLU A 205 -75.07 46.48 59.64
N LEU A 206 -75.06 47.45 58.73
CA LEU A 206 -75.79 48.71 58.88
C LEU A 206 -77.31 48.48 58.95
N ASN A 207 -77.83 47.57 58.11
CA ASN A 207 -79.23 47.16 58.13
C ASN A 207 -79.58 46.45 59.47
N TYR A 208 -78.73 45.56 59.96
CA TYR A 208 -78.93 44.90 61.26
C TYR A 208 -78.93 45.90 62.42
N ARG A 209 -77.99 46.87 62.44
CA ARG A 209 -77.96 47.95 63.44
C ARG A 209 -79.20 48.83 63.37
N ALA A 210 -79.68 49.18 62.17
CA ALA A 210 -80.89 49.97 61.98
C ALA A 210 -82.15 49.23 62.47
N LEU A 211 -82.27 47.93 62.14
CA LEU A 211 -83.33 47.05 62.64
C LEU A 211 -83.29 46.95 64.17
N ALA A 212 -82.13 46.69 64.75
CA ALA A 212 -81.97 46.59 66.21
C ALA A 212 -82.37 47.88 66.92
N LYS A 213 -82.01 49.05 66.35
CA LYS A 213 -82.45 50.36 66.86
C LYS A 213 -83.97 50.55 66.77
N LEU A 214 -84.61 50.10 65.70
CA LEU A 214 -86.05 50.18 65.50
C LEU A 214 -86.83 49.32 66.51
N PHE A 215 -86.25 48.19 66.91
CA PHE A 215 -86.81 47.27 67.90
C PHE A 215 -86.30 47.47 69.33
N GLY A 216 -85.46 48.49 69.58
CA GLY A 216 -84.95 48.84 70.92
C GLY A 216 -83.97 47.82 71.53
N VAL A 217 -83.35 46.98 70.70
CA VAL A 217 -82.41 45.93 71.14
C VAL A 217 -80.96 46.46 71.06
N VAL A 218 -80.19 46.29 72.14
CA VAL A 218 -78.77 46.67 72.18
C VAL A 218 -77.95 45.67 71.37
N THR A 219 -77.25 46.12 70.33
CA THR A 219 -76.30 45.31 69.56
C THR A 219 -74.92 45.30 70.24
N PRO A 220 -74.38 44.14 70.64
CA PRO A 220 -72.98 44.05 71.07
C PRO A 220 -72.02 44.40 69.92
N ASP A 221 -70.84 44.94 70.24
CA ASP A 221 -69.77 45.11 69.24
C ASP A 221 -69.32 43.73 68.72
N LEU A 222 -69.37 43.55 67.40
CA LEU A 222 -68.91 42.33 66.76
C LEU A 222 -67.38 42.28 66.81
N PRO A 223 -66.77 41.15 67.23
CA PRO A 223 -65.32 41.00 67.18
C PRO A 223 -64.82 40.98 65.73
N PRO A 224 -63.56 41.40 65.46
CA PRO A 224 -62.96 41.29 64.14
C PRO A 224 -62.94 39.83 63.67
N LEU A 225 -63.45 39.57 62.47
CA LEU A 225 -63.42 38.24 61.88
C LEU A 225 -61.99 37.94 61.39
N GLU A 226 -61.22 37.26 62.22
CA GLU A 226 -59.99 36.59 61.81
C GLU A 226 -60.34 35.34 60.98
N HIS A 227 -60.10 35.44 59.66
CA HIS A 227 -59.81 34.34 58.73
C HIS A 227 -60.91 33.31 58.41
N GLU A 228 -61.81 33.66 57.47
CA GLU A 228 -62.73 32.73 56.80
C GLU A 228 -62.08 31.96 55.61
N ASN A 229 -60.79 32.18 55.33
CA ASN A 229 -60.09 31.62 54.16
C ASN A 229 -59.37 30.27 54.40
N VAL A 230 -59.38 29.71 55.61
CA VAL A 230 -58.58 28.51 55.94
C VAL A 230 -59.06 27.27 55.19
N HIS A 231 -60.37 27.15 54.91
CA HIS A 231 -60.92 25.96 54.25
C HIS A 231 -60.56 25.80 52.77
N TYR A 232 -60.10 26.85 52.08
CA TYR A 232 -59.59 26.74 50.70
C TYR A 232 -58.06 26.59 50.64
N ALA A 233 -57.34 26.95 51.71
CA ALA A 233 -55.89 26.81 51.77
C ALA A 233 -55.49 25.32 51.84
N ASP A 234 -56.16 24.55 52.71
CA ASP A 234 -55.82 23.13 52.91
C ASP A 234 -56.05 22.27 51.65
N ALA A 235 -57.12 22.55 50.88
CA ALA A 235 -57.39 21.86 49.63
C ALA A 235 -56.38 22.23 48.52
N ALA A 236 -56.02 23.52 48.42
CA ALA A 236 -55.03 23.99 47.47
C ALA A 236 -53.62 23.46 47.79
N GLU A 237 -53.27 23.30 49.07
CA GLU A 237 -51.99 22.74 49.50
C GLU A 237 -51.85 21.25 49.12
N VAL A 238 -52.93 20.47 49.21
CA VAL A 238 -52.94 19.07 48.74
C VAL A 238 -52.78 18.99 47.22
N GLU A 239 -53.41 19.88 46.45
CA GLU A 239 -53.22 19.91 45.00
C GLU A 239 -51.81 20.37 44.58
N ILE A 240 -51.26 21.38 45.25
CA ILE A 240 -49.89 21.88 44.99
C ILE A 240 -48.86 20.79 45.29
N THR A 241 -49.04 20.01 46.37
CA THR A 241 -48.13 18.91 46.71
C THR A 241 -48.21 17.76 45.70
N ALA A 242 -49.40 17.38 45.25
CA ALA A 242 -49.59 16.39 44.19
C ALA A 242 -48.95 16.82 42.86
N LEU A 243 -49.11 18.10 42.48
CA LEU A 243 -48.48 18.65 41.27
C LEU A 243 -46.95 18.68 41.36
N ARG A 244 -46.39 19.02 42.52
CA ARG A 244 -44.93 18.99 42.74
C ARG A 244 -44.36 17.58 42.64
N GLN A 245 -45.05 16.58 43.19
CA GLN A 245 -44.66 15.16 43.03
C GLN A 245 -44.68 14.75 41.56
N ARG A 246 -45.70 15.17 40.80
CA ARG A 246 -45.79 14.87 39.37
C ARG A 246 -44.67 15.53 38.56
N ILE A 247 -44.27 16.75 38.90
CA ILE A 247 -43.14 17.43 38.26
C ILE A 247 -41.84 16.66 38.52
N GLN A 248 -41.56 16.27 39.77
CA GLN A 248 -40.36 15.48 40.10
C GLN A 248 -40.34 14.13 39.36
N GLU A 249 -41.49 13.46 39.26
CA GLU A 249 -41.60 12.20 38.50
C GLU A 249 -41.31 12.40 37.01
N LEU A 250 -41.79 13.49 36.43
CA LEU A 250 -41.55 13.84 35.02
C LEU A 250 -40.08 14.22 34.77
N GLU A 251 -39.46 14.98 35.67
CA GLU A 251 -38.04 15.33 35.61
C GLU A 251 -37.15 14.07 35.68
N ALA A 252 -37.45 13.14 36.59
CA ALA A 252 -36.73 11.87 36.68
C ALA A 252 -36.88 11.02 35.41
N LYS A 253 -38.09 10.97 34.83
CA LYS A 253 -38.34 10.27 33.56
C LYS A 253 -37.55 10.87 32.41
N LEU A 254 -37.47 12.20 32.35
CA LEU A 254 -36.69 12.90 31.33
C LEU A 254 -35.20 12.56 31.44
N GLU A 255 -34.65 12.56 32.65
CA GLU A 255 -33.23 12.21 32.88
C GLU A 255 -32.93 10.75 32.49
N THR A 256 -33.86 9.82 32.76
CA THR A 256 -33.69 8.42 32.32
C THR A 256 -33.78 8.26 30.81
N ALA A 257 -34.65 9.02 30.14
CA ALA A 257 -34.77 9.00 28.69
C ALA A 257 -33.50 9.53 28.01
N ASP A 258 -32.89 10.59 28.57
CA ASP A 258 -31.64 11.17 28.09
C ASP A 258 -30.48 10.17 28.21
N LYS A 259 -30.35 9.49 29.36
CA LYS A 259 -29.37 8.40 29.56
C LYS A 259 -29.55 7.24 28.58
N LEU A 260 -30.79 6.87 28.27
CA LEU A 260 -31.10 5.81 27.31
C LEU A 260 -30.76 6.23 25.87
N GLN A 261 -30.99 7.49 25.53
CA GLN A 261 -30.62 8.05 24.23
C GLN A 261 -29.10 8.08 24.06
N ASP A 262 -28.36 8.50 25.09
CA ASP A 262 -26.89 8.48 25.10
C ASP A 262 -26.32 7.06 25.01
N SER A 263 -26.90 6.08 25.71
CA SER A 263 -26.46 4.67 25.58
C SER A 263 -26.76 4.12 24.19
N ALA A 264 -27.94 4.36 23.64
CA ALA A 264 -28.30 3.91 22.29
C ALA A 264 -27.41 4.57 21.22
N PHE A 265 -27.06 5.85 21.39
CA PHE A 265 -26.14 6.55 20.50
C PHE A 265 -24.71 5.98 20.60
N ARG A 266 -24.21 5.72 21.81
CA ARG A 266 -22.89 5.09 22.01
C ARG A 266 -22.84 3.67 21.46
N ASP A 267 -23.88 2.87 21.68
CA ASP A 267 -23.98 1.51 21.16
C ASP A 267 -24.06 1.52 19.63
N GLY A 268 -24.82 2.46 19.05
CA GLY A 268 -24.87 2.69 17.60
C GLY A 268 -23.52 3.09 17.01
N LEU A 269 -22.77 3.99 17.67
CA LEU A 269 -21.41 4.36 17.25
C LEU A 269 -20.44 3.19 17.36
N LYS A 270 -20.54 2.37 18.42
CA LYS A 270 -19.69 1.19 18.61
C LYS A 270 -19.98 0.12 17.58
N ALA A 271 -21.24 -0.12 17.26
CA ALA A 271 -21.65 -1.04 16.20
C ALA A 271 -21.18 -0.52 14.83
N GLY A 272 -21.41 0.75 14.52
CA GLY A 272 -20.94 1.38 13.28
C GLY A 272 -19.41 1.33 13.13
N PHE A 273 -18.67 1.56 14.21
CA PHE A 273 -17.21 1.43 14.23
C PHE A 273 -16.75 -0.02 14.03
N SER A 274 -17.47 -0.99 14.60
CA SER A 274 -17.16 -2.42 14.42
C SER A 274 -17.44 -2.87 12.98
N TYR A 275 -18.55 -2.44 12.38
CA TYR A 275 -18.85 -2.73 10.96
C TYR A 275 -17.86 -2.08 10.01
N GLY A 276 -17.41 -0.85 10.32
CA GLY A 276 -16.35 -0.18 9.56
C GLY A 276 -14.98 -0.85 9.68
N GLN A 277 -14.69 -1.56 10.78
CA GLN A 277 -13.46 -2.36 10.91
C GLN A 277 -13.49 -3.66 10.11
N THR A 278 -14.67 -4.25 9.89
CA THR A 278 -14.84 -5.52 9.19
C THR A 278 -15.17 -5.36 7.70
N ASP A 279 -15.18 -4.13 7.18
CA ASP A 279 -15.64 -3.76 5.82
C ASP A 279 -17.00 -4.39 5.45
N ASP A 280 -17.86 -4.55 6.46
CA ASP A 280 -19.18 -5.15 6.29
C ASP A 280 -20.19 -4.08 5.88
N GLN A 281 -20.06 -3.63 4.64
CA GLN A 281 -20.95 -2.65 4.00
C GLN A 281 -22.42 -3.10 4.08
N SER A 282 -22.66 -4.43 4.08
CA SER A 282 -23.98 -5.03 4.19
C SER A 282 -24.59 -4.87 5.60
N GLY A 283 -23.79 -5.11 6.64
CA GLY A 283 -24.14 -4.91 8.05
C GLY A 283 -24.35 -3.43 8.38
N PHE A 284 -23.49 -2.55 7.84
CA PHE A 284 -23.67 -1.10 7.95
C PHE A 284 -24.96 -0.62 7.29
N ALA A 285 -25.25 -1.07 6.06
CA ALA A 285 -26.49 -0.73 5.35
C ALA A 285 -27.75 -1.26 6.08
N GLN A 286 -27.70 -2.48 6.62
CA GLN A 286 -28.79 -3.03 7.45
C GLN A 286 -29.00 -2.19 8.72
N CYS A 287 -27.93 -1.85 9.44
CA CYS A 287 -28.01 -1.04 10.66
C CYS A 287 -28.60 0.36 10.39
N MET A 288 -28.20 1.00 9.28
CA MET A 288 -28.76 2.28 8.85
C MET A 288 -30.22 2.15 8.40
N SER A 289 -30.61 1.05 7.75
CA SER A 289 -32.00 0.81 7.33
C SER A 289 -32.96 0.62 8.52
N ALA A 290 -32.49 -0.01 9.60
CA ALA A 290 -33.24 -0.17 10.84
C ALA A 290 -33.45 1.16 11.58
N TYR A 291 -32.51 2.10 11.46
CA TYR A 291 -32.66 3.47 11.97
C TYR A 291 -33.59 4.32 11.08
N SER A 292 -33.48 4.20 9.75
CA SER A 292 -34.25 5.00 8.79
C SER A 292 -35.73 4.63 8.70
N THR A 293 -36.11 3.38 8.97
CA THR A 293 -37.53 2.96 9.00
C THR A 293 -38.33 3.66 10.10
N ARG A 294 -37.68 4.15 11.17
CA ARG A 294 -38.33 4.94 12.22
C ARG A 294 -38.44 6.43 11.89
N ALA A 295 -37.66 6.92 10.92
CA ALA A 295 -37.54 8.35 10.57
C ALA A 295 -38.17 8.73 9.21
N GLY A 296 -38.73 7.80 8.45
CA GLY A 296 -39.46 8.10 7.19
C GLY A 296 -38.55 8.53 6.03
N ILE A 297 -37.27 8.19 6.04
CA ILE A 297 -36.30 8.57 5.00
C ILE A 297 -36.04 7.35 4.11
N GLY A 298 -36.53 7.38 2.86
CA GLY A 298 -36.33 6.30 1.88
C GLY A 298 -34.94 6.36 1.24
N VAL A 299 -34.13 5.31 1.44
CA VAL A 299 -32.84 5.12 0.76
C VAL A 299 -33.02 4.07 -0.34
N LYS A 300 -32.66 4.40 -1.58
CA LYS A 300 -32.57 3.44 -2.69
C LYS A 300 -31.16 2.87 -2.73
N GLN A 301 -31.04 1.54 -2.70
CA GLN A 301 -29.78 0.84 -2.89
C GLN A 301 -29.37 0.87 -4.36
N GLN A 302 -28.10 1.17 -4.60
CA GLN A 302 -27.42 0.94 -5.87
C GLN A 302 -26.29 -0.05 -5.55
N GLU A 303 -26.42 -1.26 -6.10
CA GLU A 303 -25.38 -2.28 -6.05
C GLU A 303 -24.33 -1.94 -7.10
N ASP A 304 -23.15 -1.53 -6.65
CA ASP A 304 -21.94 -1.53 -7.48
C ASP A 304 -20.93 -2.50 -6.84
N SER A 305 -20.55 -3.48 -7.63
CA SER A 305 -19.59 -4.52 -7.30
C SER A 305 -18.14 -4.09 -7.61
N VAL A 306 -17.23 -4.71 -6.88
CA VAL A 306 -15.80 -5.03 -7.16
C VAL A 306 -14.74 -4.23 -6.37
N ASP A 307 -13.93 -5.05 -5.68
CA ASP A 307 -12.59 -4.93 -5.05
C ASP A 307 -11.68 -3.80 -5.55
N SER A 308 -10.73 -3.22 -4.80
CA SER A 308 -9.77 -3.84 -3.86
C SER A 308 -9.08 -2.76 -3.01
N ASP A 309 -9.27 -2.78 -1.69
CA ASP A 309 -8.38 -2.11 -0.74
C ASP A 309 -7.97 -3.12 0.33
N VAL A 310 -6.72 -3.60 0.24
CA VAL A 310 -6.16 -4.55 1.21
C VAL A 310 -6.01 -3.84 2.55
N GLY A 311 -6.81 -4.25 3.53
CA GLY A 311 -6.72 -3.75 4.90
C GLY A 311 -5.33 -3.96 5.51
N ARG A 312 -4.74 -2.89 6.04
CA ARG A 312 -3.43 -2.91 6.74
C ARG A 312 -3.49 -3.76 8.02
N ASN A 313 -2.37 -4.38 8.40
CA ASN A 313 -2.19 -5.16 9.64
C ASN A 313 -3.14 -6.37 9.80
N GLN A 314 -3.37 -7.15 8.74
CA GLN A 314 -4.02 -8.46 8.89
C GLN A 314 -3.08 -9.44 9.60
N PRO A 315 -3.44 -9.97 10.79
CA PRO A 315 -2.57 -10.88 11.52
C PRO A 315 -2.40 -12.19 10.76
N GLY A 316 -1.17 -12.59 10.47
CA GLY A 316 -0.90 -13.78 9.68
C GLY A 316 0.53 -13.84 9.15
N MET A 317 0.85 -14.91 8.42
CA MET A 317 2.12 -15.03 7.70
C MET A 317 2.02 -14.24 6.39
N VAL A 318 2.73 -13.12 6.33
CA VAL A 318 2.78 -12.23 5.16
C VAL A 318 4.16 -12.37 4.52
N VAL A 319 4.20 -12.37 3.20
CA VAL A 319 5.46 -12.42 2.46
C VAL A 319 6.20 -11.09 2.65
N ALA A 320 7.52 -11.13 2.88
CA ALA A 320 8.31 -9.95 3.23
C ALA A 320 8.16 -8.76 2.27
N VAL A 321 7.92 -9.02 0.97
CA VAL A 321 7.68 -7.97 -0.04
C VAL A 321 6.39 -7.18 0.16
N HIS A 322 5.45 -7.70 0.95
CA HIS A 322 4.14 -7.09 1.24
C HIS A 322 4.05 -6.52 2.65
N ILE A 323 5.19 -6.33 3.32
CA ILE A 323 5.25 -5.68 4.62
C ILE A 323 5.64 -4.23 4.38
N ASP A 324 4.82 -3.32 4.92
CA ASP A 324 5.00 -1.89 4.77
C ASP A 324 5.43 -1.23 6.08
N ALA A 325 5.98 -0.02 5.99
CA ALA A 325 6.22 0.82 7.16
C ALA A 325 4.91 1.05 7.95
N GLY A 326 4.96 0.82 9.26
CA GLY A 326 3.81 0.84 10.17
C GLY A 326 3.16 -0.52 10.44
N ASP A 327 3.63 -1.60 9.80
CA ASP A 327 3.23 -2.96 10.18
C ASP A 327 3.96 -3.44 11.45
N PHE A 328 3.29 -4.30 12.22
CA PHE A 328 3.90 -4.94 13.39
C PHE A 328 4.28 -6.38 13.06
N VAL A 329 5.56 -6.71 13.15
CA VAL A 329 6.07 -8.04 12.81
C VAL A 329 6.68 -8.72 14.02
N LYS A 330 6.56 -10.04 14.08
CA LYS A 330 7.13 -10.85 15.16
C LYS A 330 8.38 -11.58 14.70
N VAL A 331 9.53 -11.18 15.24
CA VAL A 331 10.84 -11.74 14.92
C VAL A 331 11.42 -12.36 16.19
N LYS A 332 11.70 -13.67 16.15
CA LYS A 332 12.27 -14.43 17.29
C LYS A 332 11.47 -14.28 18.60
N GLY A 333 10.16 -14.12 18.51
CA GLY A 333 9.25 -14.01 19.67
C GLY A 333 9.07 -12.60 20.22
N GLN A 334 9.72 -11.58 19.65
CA GLN A 334 9.52 -10.17 19.99
C GLN A 334 8.79 -9.46 18.85
N VAL A 335 7.91 -8.52 19.20
CA VAL A 335 7.14 -7.72 18.24
C VAL A 335 7.87 -6.42 17.99
N PHE A 336 8.05 -6.07 16.73
CA PHE A 336 8.70 -4.85 16.27
C PHE A 336 7.76 -4.10 15.33
N GLU A 337 7.73 -2.78 15.46
CA GLU A 337 7.11 -1.89 14.47
C GLU A 337 8.12 -1.63 13.35
N VAL A 338 7.69 -1.79 12.10
CA VAL A 338 8.49 -1.50 10.92
C VAL A 338 8.50 0.01 10.69
N GLU A 339 9.68 0.62 10.75
CA GLU A 339 9.91 2.05 10.52
C GLU A 339 10.12 2.35 9.03
N GLU A 340 10.91 1.50 8.35
CA GLU A 340 11.27 1.68 6.95
C GLU A 340 11.48 0.33 6.27
N THR A 341 11.12 0.24 4.99
CA THR A 341 11.25 -0.97 4.17
C THR A 341 12.03 -0.64 2.90
N ASP A 342 13.13 -1.36 2.68
CA ASP A 342 13.97 -1.21 1.49
C ASP A 342 14.01 -2.51 0.68
N PHE A 343 13.86 -2.39 -0.64
CA PHE A 343 13.74 -3.49 -1.59
C PHE A 343 14.89 -3.44 -2.59
N ASP A 344 15.67 -4.52 -2.64
CA ASP A 344 16.70 -4.74 -3.66
C ASP A 344 16.33 -5.98 -4.50
N ASP A 345 17.01 -6.21 -5.64
CA ASP A 345 16.57 -7.13 -6.70
C ASP A 345 16.22 -8.58 -6.24
N HIS A 346 16.64 -9.00 -5.04
CA HIS A 346 16.31 -10.31 -4.45
C HIS A 346 15.99 -10.30 -2.93
N ASP A 347 16.19 -9.19 -2.23
CA ASP A 347 16.14 -9.11 -0.76
C ASP A 347 15.26 -7.96 -0.26
N VAL A 348 14.64 -8.15 0.91
CA VAL A 348 13.88 -7.14 1.65
C VAL A 348 14.62 -6.83 2.95
N THR A 349 14.80 -5.55 3.25
CA THR A 349 15.32 -5.07 4.52
C THR A 349 14.23 -4.30 5.27
N LEU A 350 13.82 -4.82 6.42
CA LEU A 350 12.88 -4.18 7.33
C LEU A 350 13.66 -3.52 8.47
N TRP A 351 13.58 -2.20 8.59
CA TRP A 351 14.14 -1.44 9.70
C TRP A 351 13.09 -1.29 10.80
N PHE A 352 13.45 -1.56 12.04
CA PHE A 352 12.53 -1.51 13.18
C PHE A 352 12.78 -0.29 14.05
N VAL A 353 11.69 0.23 14.63
CA VAL A 353 11.73 1.27 15.66
C VAL A 353 12.59 0.75 16.83
N GLY A 354 13.76 1.36 17.03
CA GLY A 354 14.78 0.91 18.00
C GLY A 354 16.10 0.44 17.39
N GLY A 355 16.25 0.52 16.06
CA GLY A 355 17.55 0.40 15.36
C GLY A 355 17.96 -1.02 14.98
N ASN A 356 17.11 -2.02 15.20
CA ASN A 356 17.32 -3.38 14.70
C ASN A 356 16.82 -3.49 13.26
N ALA A 357 17.40 -4.38 12.46
CA ALA A 357 16.94 -4.65 11.10
C ALA A 357 16.80 -6.15 10.84
N LEU A 358 15.83 -6.53 10.02
CA LEU A 358 15.69 -7.87 9.49
C LEU A 358 15.92 -7.84 7.97
N LYS A 359 16.97 -8.53 7.51
CA LYS A 359 17.20 -8.77 6.08
C LYS A 359 16.83 -10.21 5.74
N CYS A 360 15.98 -10.38 4.73
CA CYS A 360 15.54 -11.69 4.25
C CYS A 360 15.20 -11.67 2.76
N ALA A 361 15.08 -12.84 2.14
CA ALA A 361 14.67 -12.94 0.73
C ALA A 361 13.24 -12.39 0.54
N ALA A 362 12.94 -11.84 -0.64
CA ALA A 362 11.62 -11.25 -0.91
C ALA A 362 10.43 -12.19 -0.69
N SER A 363 10.63 -13.50 -0.88
CA SER A 363 9.62 -14.54 -0.67
C SER A 363 9.55 -15.08 0.78
N CYS A 364 10.33 -14.51 1.72
CA CYS A 364 10.39 -14.98 3.08
C CYS A 364 9.06 -14.71 3.82
N PRO A 365 8.42 -15.73 4.42
CA PRO A 365 7.23 -15.51 5.24
C PRO A 365 7.62 -14.89 6.58
N VAL A 366 6.97 -13.78 6.93
CA VAL A 366 7.16 -13.03 8.17
C VAL A 366 5.81 -12.92 8.87
N GLU A 367 5.79 -13.19 10.18
CA GLU A 367 4.56 -13.14 10.99
C GLU A 367 4.19 -11.67 11.27
N VAL A 368 3.13 -11.18 10.65
CA VAL A 368 2.51 -9.87 10.95
C VAL A 368 1.49 -10.07 12.06
N VAL A 369 1.47 -9.18 13.04
CA VAL A 369 0.58 -9.19 14.20
C VAL A 369 -0.19 -7.87 14.26
N SER A 370 -1.34 -7.87 14.93
CA SER A 370 -2.03 -6.60 15.20
C SER A 370 -1.18 -5.70 16.09
N ALA A 371 -1.36 -4.39 15.93
CA ALA A 371 -0.77 -3.40 16.82
C ALA A 371 -1.00 -3.77 18.29
N PRO A 372 0.06 -3.80 19.13
CA PRO A 372 -0.10 -4.14 20.53
C PRO A 372 -1.03 -3.12 21.20
N VAL A 373 -2.16 -3.61 21.73
CA VAL A 373 -3.05 -2.80 22.55
C VAL A 373 -2.24 -2.30 23.73
N ALA A 374 -2.05 -0.98 23.83
CA ALA A 374 -1.30 -0.36 24.92
C ALA A 374 -1.87 -0.82 26.27
N ALA A 375 -1.19 -1.77 26.92
CA ALA A 375 -1.48 -2.15 28.28
C ALA A 375 -1.24 -0.91 29.15
N GLY A 376 -2.28 -0.48 29.84
CA GLY A 376 -2.37 0.83 30.46
C GLY A 376 -1.11 1.25 31.21
N ILE A 377 -0.54 2.38 30.77
CA ILE A 377 0.37 3.17 31.59
C ILE A 377 -0.47 3.70 32.74
N LYS A 378 -0.35 3.05 33.91
CA LYS A 378 -0.65 3.68 35.19
C LYS A 378 0.27 4.90 35.30
N VAL A 379 -0.31 6.08 35.13
CA VAL A 379 0.26 7.31 35.66
C VAL A 379 0.33 7.13 37.18
N LYS A 380 1.51 6.77 37.70
CA LYS A 380 1.82 7.03 39.09
C LYS A 380 2.11 8.52 39.17
N GLY A 381 1.24 9.24 39.85
CA GLY A 381 1.57 10.57 40.32
C GLY A 381 2.73 10.49 41.31
N GLU A 382 3.61 11.47 41.20
CA GLU A 382 4.12 12.30 42.30
C GLU A 382 4.33 13.71 41.76
#